data_AF-A0A9P9M5Q8-F1
#
_entry.id   AF-A0A9P9M5Q8-F1
#
_cell.length_a   1.000
_cell.length_b   1.000
_cell.length_c   1.000
_cell.angle_alpha   90.00
_cell.angle_beta   90.00
_cell.angle_gamma   90.00
#
_symmetry.space_group_name_H-M   'P 1'
#
loop_
_entity.id
_entity.type
_entity.pdbx_description
1 polymer ?
#
loop_
_entity_poly.entity_id
_entity_poly.type
_entity_poly.pdbx_seq_one_letter_code
_entity_poly.pdbx_strand_id
1 'polypeptide(L)'
;MYGYIYFCNLETMLFGYATGFSMLTDGNVEMPCHHSLWDAPNAESWRENGDNRDFGSPLRLKDVVSRLLNGTLSNDIPAEYWTWDPYSCCVAVNAVSIYVSHITQGLYILGEGSDSSRTNSVQCLQLIKDARSRADDSYTWDETEGPLLFNSLAVLRVSYCKIMTRAESASRGMLFRMDEKENERAIQQFLSEPMEWTQHLNRAVSVALEGILIPTRIGSRLVRKTAAFTWAIEHAFAGWDSIPPSNQMATYQQTLQRRGVALDDADMQIIQRVRDMLAEDIESDDSETSLASTLTRSWAAFTMIRGILRQLATQYEEAAR
;
A
#
# COMPACT_ATOMS: atom_id res chain seq x y z
N MET A 1 -5.89 -7.44 -21.58
CA MET A 1 -5.51 -8.43 -20.56
C MET A 1 -4.97 -7.77 -19.29
N TYR A 2 -3.96 -6.90 -19.35
CA TYR A 2 -3.44 -6.21 -18.16
C TYR A 2 -4.49 -5.39 -17.38
N GLY A 3 -5.41 -4.71 -18.09
CA GLY A 3 -6.57 -4.05 -17.46
C GLY A 3 -7.44 -4.97 -16.58
N TYR A 4 -7.54 -6.26 -16.94
CA TYR A 4 -8.23 -7.25 -16.13
C TYR A 4 -7.46 -7.57 -14.84
N ILE A 5 -6.13 -7.65 -14.90
CA ILE A 5 -5.26 -7.81 -13.72
C ILE A 5 -5.45 -6.64 -12.75
N TYR A 6 -5.44 -5.40 -13.26
CA TYR A 6 -5.71 -4.20 -12.45
C TYR A 6 -7.07 -4.25 -11.78
N PHE A 7 -8.12 -4.54 -12.55
CA PHE A 7 -9.48 -4.66 -12.04
C PHE A 7 -9.59 -5.73 -10.95
N CYS A 8 -9.06 -6.92 -11.20
CA CYS A 8 -9.01 -8.01 -10.24
C CYS A 8 -8.24 -7.64 -8.96
N ASN A 9 -7.10 -6.95 -9.09
CA ASN A 9 -6.37 -6.49 -7.90
C ASN A 9 -7.18 -5.46 -7.10
N LEU A 10 -7.84 -4.51 -7.77
CA LEU A 10 -8.70 -3.52 -7.11
C LEU A 10 -9.85 -4.18 -6.35
N GLU A 11 -10.54 -5.14 -6.97
CA GLU A 11 -11.58 -5.91 -6.30
C GLU A 11 -11.03 -6.70 -5.10
N THR A 12 -9.86 -7.33 -5.24
CA THR A 12 -9.22 -8.08 -4.14
C THR A 12 -8.73 -7.17 -3.02
N MET A 13 -8.28 -5.95 -3.33
CA MET A 13 -7.97 -4.94 -2.32
C MET A 13 -9.24 -4.48 -1.61
N LEU A 14 -10.29 -4.18 -2.37
CA LEU A 14 -11.54 -3.65 -1.85
C LEU A 14 -12.31 -4.67 -0.99
N PHE A 15 -12.60 -5.85 -1.53
CA PHE A 15 -13.47 -6.80 -0.86
C PHE A 15 -12.72 -7.83 -0.01
N GLY A 16 -11.40 -7.90 -0.15
CA GLY A 16 -10.57 -8.83 0.63
C GLY A 16 -10.64 -10.29 0.17
N TYR A 17 -11.40 -10.62 -0.88
CA TYR A 17 -11.45 -11.98 -1.46
C TYR A 17 -10.69 -12.10 -2.79
N ALA A 18 -10.24 -13.32 -3.07
CA ALA A 18 -9.61 -13.74 -4.31
C ALA A 18 -10.55 -13.53 -5.50
N THR A 19 -10.10 -12.78 -6.50
CA THR A 19 -10.87 -12.48 -7.71
C THR A 19 -10.53 -13.45 -8.83
N GLY A 20 -11.16 -13.28 -9.99
CA GLY A 20 -11.09 -14.22 -11.12
C GLY A 20 -9.71 -14.42 -11.75
N PHE A 21 -8.68 -13.67 -11.34
CA PHE A 21 -7.31 -13.87 -11.78
C PHE A 21 -6.56 -14.83 -10.85
N SER A 22 -6.11 -15.97 -11.39
CA SER A 22 -5.30 -16.94 -10.64
C SER A 22 -3.91 -17.09 -11.25
N MET A 23 -2.88 -17.03 -10.41
CA MET A 23 -1.49 -17.19 -10.86
C MET A 23 -1.23 -18.58 -11.47
N LEU A 24 -2.03 -19.59 -11.10
CA LEU A 24 -1.89 -20.95 -11.62
C LEU A 24 -2.41 -21.10 -13.05
N THR A 25 -3.54 -20.47 -13.37
CA THR A 25 -4.20 -20.56 -14.68
C THR A 25 -3.80 -19.43 -15.61
N ASP A 26 -3.77 -18.21 -15.09
CA ASP A 26 -3.62 -16.96 -15.85
C ASP A 26 -2.19 -16.39 -15.74
N GLY A 27 -1.30 -16.99 -14.94
CA GLY A 27 0.07 -16.54 -14.78
C GLY A 27 0.98 -16.77 -15.99
N ASN A 28 0.51 -17.48 -17.03
CA ASN A 28 1.25 -17.69 -18.28
C ASN A 28 1.21 -16.48 -19.23
N VAL A 29 0.51 -15.41 -18.85
CA VAL A 29 0.49 -14.15 -19.59
C VAL A 29 1.90 -13.56 -19.64
N GLU A 30 2.30 -13.13 -20.83
CA GLU A 30 3.58 -12.46 -21.07
C GLU A 30 3.62 -11.09 -20.38
N MET A 31 4.80 -10.63 -20.02
CA MET A 31 4.99 -9.25 -19.55
C MET A 31 4.76 -8.26 -20.69
N PRO A 32 4.32 -7.02 -20.40
CA PRO A 32 4.23 -5.98 -21.41
C PRO A 32 5.54 -5.80 -22.18
N CYS A 33 5.43 -5.53 -23.47
CA CYS A 33 6.56 -5.10 -24.26
C CYS A 33 6.93 -3.65 -23.92
N HIS A 34 8.19 -3.28 -24.18
CA HIS A 34 8.75 -2.00 -23.79
C HIS A 34 7.95 -0.81 -24.35
N HIS A 35 7.81 0.27 -23.56
CA HIS A 35 7.01 1.46 -23.90
C HIS A 35 7.35 2.07 -25.28
N SER A 36 8.61 1.97 -25.72
CA SER A 36 9.07 2.42 -27.05
C SER A 36 8.31 1.83 -28.23
N LEU A 37 7.67 0.66 -28.08
CA LEU A 37 6.79 0.09 -29.10
C LEU A 37 5.40 0.77 -29.09
N TRP A 38 4.92 1.21 -27.94
CA TRP A 38 3.62 1.88 -27.79
C TRP A 38 3.70 3.36 -28.17
N ASP A 39 4.83 3.99 -27.86
CA ASP A 39 5.08 5.41 -28.08
C ASP A 39 5.61 5.71 -29.50
N ALA A 40 5.73 4.69 -30.35
CA ALA A 40 6.27 4.86 -31.70
C ALA A 40 5.38 5.82 -32.52
N PRO A 41 5.92 6.96 -32.99
CA PRO A 41 5.12 7.99 -33.64
C PRO A 41 4.64 7.60 -35.05
N ASN A 42 5.26 6.57 -35.65
CA ASN A 42 4.92 6.08 -36.97
C ASN A 42 5.27 4.59 -37.11
N ALA A 43 4.76 3.98 -38.19
CA ALA A 43 4.90 2.55 -38.47
C ALA A 43 6.34 2.11 -38.83
N GLU A 44 7.22 3.02 -39.22
CA GLU A 44 8.63 2.70 -39.51
C GLU A 44 9.40 2.57 -38.20
N SER A 45 9.31 3.56 -37.31
CA SER A 45 9.90 3.51 -35.96
C SER A 45 9.35 2.35 -35.13
N TRP A 46 8.06 1.98 -35.30
CA TRP A 46 7.49 0.80 -34.65
C TRP A 46 8.18 -0.50 -35.10
N ARG A 47 8.44 -0.66 -36.40
CA ARG A 47 9.13 -1.82 -36.97
C ARG A 47 10.58 -1.87 -36.52
N GLU A 48 11.30 -0.76 -36.59
CA GLU A 48 12.69 -0.67 -36.13
C GLU A 48 12.82 -1.00 -34.63
N ASN A 49 11.87 -0.56 -33.80
CA ASN A 49 11.84 -0.89 -32.38
C ASN A 49 11.53 -2.38 -32.15
N GLY A 50 10.65 -2.97 -32.97
CA GLY A 50 10.31 -4.39 -32.91
C GLY A 50 11.46 -5.29 -33.33
N ASP A 51 12.16 -4.94 -34.40
CA ASP A 51 13.31 -5.72 -34.90
C ASP A 51 14.50 -5.70 -33.92
N ASN A 52 14.63 -4.64 -33.11
CA ASN A 52 15.71 -4.50 -32.12
C ASN A 52 15.41 -5.14 -30.76
N ARG A 53 14.14 -5.34 -30.38
CA ARG A 53 13.74 -5.73 -29.01
C ARG A 53 12.75 -6.89 -28.94
N ASP A 54 12.43 -7.49 -30.09
CA ASP A 54 11.32 -8.42 -30.30
C ASP A 54 9.94 -7.79 -29.94
N PHE A 55 8.87 -8.28 -30.60
CA PHE A 55 7.51 -7.76 -30.39
C PHE A 55 6.85 -8.19 -29.07
N GLY A 56 7.50 -9.06 -28.31
CA GLY A 56 6.96 -9.68 -27.10
C GLY A 56 8.04 -10.04 -26.10
N SER A 57 7.62 -10.25 -24.86
CA SER A 57 8.52 -10.66 -23.78
C SER A 57 8.39 -12.17 -23.55
N PRO A 58 9.49 -12.96 -23.59
CA PRO A 58 9.46 -14.36 -23.19
C PRO A 58 9.19 -14.52 -21.69
N LEU A 59 9.27 -13.43 -20.93
CA LEU A 59 9.05 -13.40 -19.50
C LEU A 59 7.55 -13.45 -19.18
N ARG A 60 7.12 -14.48 -18.45
CA ARG A 60 5.73 -14.61 -18.01
C ARG A 60 5.53 -14.04 -16.62
N LEU A 61 4.30 -13.62 -16.34
CA LEU A 61 3.94 -13.01 -15.08
C LEU A 61 4.22 -13.91 -13.86
N LYS A 62 4.01 -15.23 -14.00
CA LYS A 62 4.34 -16.19 -12.93
C LYS A 62 5.84 -16.26 -12.61
N ASP A 63 6.69 -16.07 -13.62
CA ASP A 63 8.15 -16.12 -13.46
C ASP A 63 8.61 -14.84 -12.77
N VAL A 64 7.98 -13.70 -13.10
CA VAL A 64 8.15 -12.42 -12.41
C VAL A 64 7.80 -12.52 -10.93
N VAL A 65 6.60 -13.01 -10.61
CA VAL A 65 6.14 -13.12 -9.23
C VAL A 65 7.02 -14.08 -8.44
N SER A 66 7.43 -15.20 -9.05
CA SER A 66 8.34 -16.16 -8.44
C SER A 66 9.72 -15.55 -8.16
N ARG A 67 10.28 -14.77 -9.08
CA ARG A 67 11.54 -14.05 -8.83
C ARG A 67 11.39 -13.04 -7.70
N LEU A 68 10.33 -12.23 -7.74
CA LEU A 68 10.11 -11.14 -6.77
C LEU A 68 9.88 -11.65 -5.34
N LEU A 69 9.23 -12.81 -5.17
CA LEU A 69 8.88 -13.34 -3.85
C LEU A 69 9.74 -14.51 -3.37
N ASN A 70 10.28 -15.32 -4.28
CA ASN A 70 11.06 -16.50 -3.93
C ASN A 70 12.55 -16.36 -4.32
N GLY A 71 12.94 -15.29 -5.00
CA GLY A 71 14.31 -15.10 -5.48
C GLY A 71 14.74 -16.12 -6.54
N THR A 72 13.82 -16.94 -7.06
CA THR A 72 14.11 -17.96 -8.05
C THR A 72 14.29 -17.31 -9.43
N LEU A 73 15.50 -17.40 -9.97
CA LEU A 73 15.80 -17.01 -11.35
C LEU A 73 15.56 -18.21 -12.26
N SER A 74 14.69 -18.05 -13.26
CA SER A 74 14.72 -18.96 -14.40
C SER A 74 15.99 -18.66 -15.19
N ASN A 75 16.93 -19.62 -15.22
CA ASN A 75 18.21 -19.46 -15.93
C ASN A 75 18.03 -19.32 -17.46
N ASP A 76 16.83 -19.59 -17.97
CA ASP A 76 16.53 -19.61 -19.40
C ASP A 76 16.16 -18.23 -19.96
N ILE A 77 15.99 -17.20 -19.12
CA ILE A 77 15.56 -15.86 -19.55
C ILE A 77 16.73 -14.86 -19.51
N PRO A 78 17.10 -14.23 -20.65
CA PRO A 78 18.17 -13.23 -20.71
C PRO A 78 17.96 -12.05 -19.75
N ALA A 79 19.07 -11.48 -19.28
CA ALA A 79 19.07 -10.39 -18.29
C ALA A 79 18.32 -9.12 -18.75
N GLU A 80 18.27 -8.87 -20.06
CA GLU A 80 17.63 -7.69 -20.66
C GLU A 80 16.11 -7.64 -20.41
N TYR A 81 15.43 -8.78 -20.41
CA TYR A 81 13.98 -8.88 -20.16
C TYR A 81 13.58 -8.60 -18.70
N TRP A 82 14.56 -8.48 -17.81
CA TRP A 82 14.36 -8.12 -16.42
C TRP A 82 14.54 -6.63 -16.14
N THR A 83 14.83 -5.84 -17.18
CA THR A 83 14.77 -4.38 -17.12
C THR A 83 13.35 -3.95 -17.45
N TRP A 84 12.69 -3.28 -16.50
CA TRP A 84 11.27 -2.95 -16.62
C TRP A 84 11.06 -1.44 -16.60
N ASP A 85 10.23 -0.98 -17.53
CA ASP A 85 9.63 0.34 -17.52
C ASP A 85 8.57 0.46 -16.39
N PRO A 86 8.12 1.68 -16.05
CA PRO A 86 7.12 1.91 -15.00
C PRO A 86 5.81 1.16 -15.18
N TYR A 87 5.33 1.00 -16.41
CA TYR A 87 4.09 0.29 -16.68
C TYR A 87 4.27 -1.22 -16.46
N SER A 88 5.37 -1.80 -16.94
CA SER A 88 5.74 -3.19 -16.65
C SER A 88 5.89 -3.45 -15.14
N CYS A 89 6.50 -2.52 -14.39
CA CYS A 89 6.58 -2.59 -12.93
C CYS A 89 5.20 -2.59 -12.29
N CYS A 90 4.30 -1.73 -12.78
CA CYS A 90 2.94 -1.61 -12.28
C CYS A 90 2.15 -2.92 -12.49
N VAL A 91 2.28 -3.56 -13.65
CA VAL A 91 1.68 -4.88 -13.91
C VAL A 91 2.24 -5.94 -12.96
N ALA A 92 3.57 -6.01 -12.80
CA ALA A 92 4.23 -6.97 -11.92
C ALA A 92 3.77 -6.82 -10.46
N VAL A 93 3.68 -5.59 -9.96
CA VAL A 93 3.25 -5.31 -8.58
C VAL A 93 1.78 -5.68 -8.35
N ASN A 94 0.90 -5.41 -9.30
CA ASN A 94 -0.51 -5.83 -9.19
C ASN A 94 -0.63 -7.36 -9.15
N ALA A 95 0.17 -8.06 -9.94
CA ALA A 95 0.23 -9.53 -9.94
C ALA A 95 0.75 -10.09 -8.62
N VAL A 96 1.80 -9.48 -8.05
CA VAL A 96 2.32 -9.81 -6.71
C VAL A 96 1.24 -9.59 -5.64
N SER A 97 0.50 -8.48 -5.70
CA SER A 97 -0.56 -8.18 -4.73
C SER A 97 -1.69 -9.21 -4.75
N ILE A 98 -2.12 -9.63 -5.95
CA ILE A 98 -3.10 -10.70 -6.11
C ILE A 98 -2.57 -12.02 -5.54
N TYR A 99 -1.34 -12.41 -5.92
CA TYR A 99 -0.72 -13.64 -5.41
C TYR A 99 -0.61 -13.65 -3.89
N VAL A 100 -0.12 -12.56 -3.29
CA VAL A 100 -0.04 -12.39 -1.83
C VAL A 100 -1.42 -12.51 -1.18
N SER A 101 -2.45 -11.91 -1.79
CA SER A 101 -3.81 -12.01 -1.27
C SER A 101 -4.33 -13.44 -1.29
N HIS A 102 -4.11 -14.19 -2.38
CA HIS A 102 -4.46 -15.61 -2.49
C HIS A 102 -3.77 -16.46 -1.42
N ILE A 103 -2.45 -16.27 -1.23
CA ILE A 103 -1.69 -17.01 -0.21
C ILE A 103 -2.21 -16.68 1.18
N THR A 104 -2.43 -15.40 1.47
CA THR A 104 -2.88 -14.98 2.81
C THR A 104 -4.26 -15.56 3.11
N GLN A 105 -5.21 -15.52 2.17
CA GLN A 105 -6.54 -16.15 2.30
C GLN A 105 -6.45 -17.67 2.48
N GLY A 106 -5.61 -18.35 1.70
CA GLY A 106 -5.40 -19.79 1.85
C GLY A 106 -4.88 -20.15 3.25
N LEU A 107 -3.96 -19.34 3.80
CA LEU A 107 -3.43 -19.55 5.14
C LEU A 107 -4.48 -19.28 6.23
N TYR A 108 -5.38 -18.31 6.06
CA TYR A 108 -6.51 -18.12 6.97
C TYR A 108 -7.44 -19.34 7.00
N ILE A 109 -7.77 -19.89 5.83
CA ILE A 109 -8.66 -21.05 5.71
C ILE A 109 -8.01 -22.29 6.34
N LEU A 110 -6.70 -22.46 6.16
CA LEU A 110 -5.97 -23.64 6.63
C LEU A 110 -5.45 -23.51 8.07
N GLY A 111 -5.49 -22.31 8.68
CA GLY A 111 -5.03 -22.07 10.05
C GLY A 111 -3.52 -22.21 10.27
N GLU A 112 -2.73 -22.40 9.20
CA GLU A 112 -1.29 -22.64 9.29
C GLU A 112 -0.50 -21.35 9.08
N GLY A 113 0.27 -20.94 10.10
CA GLY A 113 1.24 -19.85 9.97
C GLY A 113 2.53 -20.31 9.29
N SER A 114 2.54 -20.42 7.96
CA SER A 114 3.71 -20.97 7.25
C SER A 114 4.89 -19.98 7.14
N ASP A 115 6.11 -20.53 7.08
CA ASP A 115 7.36 -19.80 6.80
C ASP A 115 7.32 -19.05 5.46
N SER A 116 6.51 -19.50 4.50
CA SER A 116 6.35 -18.85 3.18
C SER A 116 5.75 -17.45 3.27
N SER A 117 4.84 -17.21 4.23
CA SER A 117 4.28 -15.89 4.50
C SER A 117 5.37 -14.93 5.00
N ARG A 118 6.29 -15.44 5.85
CA ARG A 118 7.41 -14.66 6.37
C ARG A 118 8.40 -14.29 5.28
N THR A 119 8.77 -15.23 4.40
CA THR A 119 9.68 -14.93 3.27
C THR A 119 9.08 -13.91 2.32
N ASN A 120 7.80 -14.06 1.97
CA ASN A 120 7.09 -13.12 1.10
C ASN A 120 7.03 -11.71 1.71
N SER A 121 6.79 -11.63 3.02
CA SER A 121 6.76 -10.35 3.75
C SER A 121 8.11 -9.62 3.70
N VAL A 122 9.22 -10.35 3.83
CA VAL A 122 10.57 -9.78 3.76
C VAL A 122 10.85 -9.28 2.35
N GLN A 123 10.47 -10.05 1.33
CA GLN A 123 10.69 -9.65 -0.06
C GLN A 123 9.84 -8.45 -0.47
N CYS A 124 8.55 -8.41 -0.12
CA CYS A 124 7.72 -7.22 -0.31
C CYS A 124 8.35 -5.98 0.36
N LEU A 125 8.90 -6.13 1.57
CA LEU A 125 9.58 -5.03 2.26
C LEU A 125 10.85 -4.58 1.54
N GLN A 126 11.66 -5.50 1.03
CA GLN A 126 12.85 -5.14 0.25
C GLN A 126 12.47 -4.39 -1.03
N LEU A 127 11.43 -4.84 -1.73
CA LEU A 127 10.94 -4.14 -2.92
C LEU A 127 10.49 -2.71 -2.62
N ILE A 128 9.79 -2.50 -1.50
CA ILE A 128 9.41 -1.17 -1.02
C ILE A 128 10.64 -0.31 -0.75
N LYS A 129 11.64 -0.85 -0.04
CA LYS A 129 12.88 -0.12 0.30
C LYS A 129 13.71 0.22 -0.93
N ASP A 130 13.87 -0.72 -1.85
CA ASP A 130 14.64 -0.52 -3.09
C ASP A 130 13.95 0.47 -4.02
N ALA A 131 12.61 0.39 -4.15
CA ALA A 131 11.83 1.37 -4.90
C ALA A 131 12.00 2.78 -4.31
N ARG A 132 12.03 2.88 -2.97
CA ARG A 132 12.23 4.14 -2.27
C ARG A 132 13.65 4.69 -2.41
N SER A 133 14.69 3.88 -2.25
CA SER A 133 16.08 4.35 -2.44
C SER A 133 16.24 4.95 -3.83
N ARG A 134 15.70 4.28 -4.85
CA ARG A 134 15.71 4.79 -6.23
C ARG A 134 14.94 6.10 -6.39
N ALA A 135 13.81 6.27 -5.69
CA ALA A 135 13.04 7.51 -5.68
C ALA A 135 13.78 8.66 -4.98
N ASP A 136 14.53 8.37 -3.90
CA ASP A 136 15.29 9.37 -3.16
C ASP A 136 16.59 9.77 -3.91
N ASP A 137 17.22 8.82 -4.62
CA ASP A 137 18.44 9.04 -5.42
C ASP A 137 18.16 9.73 -6.76
N SER A 138 17.00 9.47 -7.36
CA SER A 138 16.54 10.12 -8.59
C SER A 138 15.40 11.07 -8.25
N TYR A 139 15.69 12.37 -8.18
CA TYR A 139 14.69 13.44 -8.05
C TYR A 139 13.70 13.54 -9.24
N THR A 140 13.68 12.52 -10.10
CA THR A 140 13.19 12.50 -11.47
C THR A 140 12.28 11.30 -11.66
N TRP A 141 11.23 11.22 -10.86
CA TRP A 141 10.00 10.70 -11.42
C TRP A 141 9.54 11.73 -12.45
N ASP A 142 9.66 11.42 -13.74
CA ASP A 142 9.13 12.33 -14.76
C ASP A 142 7.62 12.54 -14.55
N GLU A 143 7.06 13.62 -15.13
CA GLU A 143 5.66 13.99 -14.92
C GLU A 143 4.65 12.91 -15.36
N THR A 144 5.06 11.99 -16.23
CA THR A 144 4.23 10.95 -16.85
C THR A 144 4.34 9.57 -16.18
N GLU A 145 5.54 9.18 -15.76
CA GLU A 145 5.92 7.85 -15.26
C GLU A 145 5.89 7.78 -13.73
N GLY A 146 6.12 8.92 -13.07
CA GLY A 146 6.10 9.06 -11.62
C GLY A 146 4.84 8.53 -10.93
N PRO A 147 3.64 8.90 -11.41
CA PRO A 147 2.39 8.44 -10.82
C PRO A 147 2.24 6.91 -10.83
N LEU A 148 2.70 6.21 -11.88
CA LEU A 148 2.56 4.75 -11.98
C LEU A 148 3.38 4.02 -10.91
N LEU A 149 4.61 4.46 -10.68
CA LEU A 149 5.50 3.84 -9.69
C LEU A 149 5.11 4.26 -8.27
N PHE A 150 4.65 5.49 -8.09
CA PHE A 150 4.05 5.95 -6.84
C PHE A 150 2.83 5.10 -6.43
N ASN A 151 1.91 4.87 -7.37
CA ASN A 151 0.73 4.02 -7.15
C ASN A 151 1.12 2.55 -6.89
N SER A 152 2.12 2.03 -7.62
CA SER A 152 2.66 0.68 -7.39
C SER A 152 3.21 0.52 -5.97
N LEU A 153 3.87 1.54 -5.43
CA LEU A 153 4.35 1.51 -4.05
C LEU A 153 3.19 1.47 -3.03
N ALA A 154 2.04 2.08 -3.33
CA ALA A 154 0.84 1.95 -2.50
C ALA A 154 0.29 0.52 -2.48
N VAL A 155 0.25 -0.13 -3.65
CA VAL A 155 -0.16 -1.55 -3.77
C VAL A 155 0.76 -2.45 -2.94
N LEU A 156 2.09 -2.29 -3.06
CA LEU A 156 3.03 -3.09 -2.26
C LEU A 156 2.85 -2.89 -0.75
N ARG A 157 2.58 -1.66 -0.31
CA ARG A 157 2.30 -1.37 1.12
C ARG A 157 1.04 -2.09 1.59
N VAL A 158 -0.03 -2.08 0.80
CA VAL A 158 -1.26 -2.86 1.10
C VAL A 158 -0.95 -4.35 1.20
N SER A 159 -0.23 -4.91 0.24
CA SER A 159 0.15 -6.33 0.27
C SER A 159 0.98 -6.68 1.50
N TYR A 160 1.96 -5.84 1.84
CA TYR A 160 2.79 -6.03 3.03
C TYR A 160 1.98 -5.98 4.33
N CYS A 161 1.10 -4.97 4.48
CA CYS A 161 0.21 -4.86 5.63
C CYS A 161 -0.68 -6.09 5.76
N LYS A 162 -1.30 -6.56 4.67
CA LYS A 162 -2.12 -7.78 4.65
C LYS A 162 -1.37 -9.02 5.15
N ILE A 163 -0.11 -9.20 4.72
CA ILE A 163 0.71 -10.33 5.18
C ILE A 163 1.00 -10.24 6.68
N MET A 164 1.33 -9.04 7.15
CA MET A 164 1.83 -8.84 8.53
C MET A 164 0.74 -8.78 9.58
N THR A 165 -0.41 -8.17 9.28
CA THR A 165 -1.45 -7.99 10.30
C THR A 165 -2.28 -9.24 10.49
N ARG A 166 -2.43 -10.09 9.46
CA ARG A 166 -3.37 -11.23 9.47
C ARG A 166 -4.73 -10.87 10.11
N ALA A 167 -5.13 -9.61 9.96
CA ALA A 167 -6.44 -9.12 10.29
C ALA A 167 -7.13 -8.78 8.98
N GLU A 168 -8.38 -9.22 8.82
CA GLU A 168 -9.28 -8.51 7.94
C GLU A 168 -9.43 -7.11 8.53
N SER A 169 -8.67 -6.14 8.03
CA SER A 169 -8.96 -4.72 8.25
C SER A 169 -10.46 -4.51 8.03
N ALA A 170 -11.13 -3.69 8.86
CA ALA A 170 -12.55 -3.34 8.68
C ALA A 170 -12.93 -3.26 7.20
N SER A 171 -14.01 -3.94 6.83
CA SER A 171 -14.45 -4.09 5.44
C SER A 171 -14.30 -2.78 4.66
N ARG A 172 -13.36 -2.74 3.70
CA ARG A 172 -13.12 -1.55 2.88
C ARG A 172 -14.33 -1.21 2.00
N GLY A 173 -15.29 -2.13 1.87
CA GLY A 173 -16.60 -1.84 1.28
C GLY A 173 -17.34 -0.70 2.00
N MET A 174 -17.05 -0.46 3.29
CA MET A 174 -17.54 0.72 4.03
C MET A 174 -17.11 2.03 3.36
N LEU A 175 -15.96 2.09 2.70
CA LEU A 175 -15.47 3.29 1.99
C LEU A 175 -16.44 3.78 0.90
N PHE A 176 -17.32 2.89 0.41
CA PHE A 176 -18.26 3.16 -0.68
C PHE A 176 -19.72 3.12 -0.21
N ARG A 177 -19.96 2.90 1.08
CA ARG A 177 -21.30 2.98 1.65
C ARG A 177 -21.70 4.44 1.79
N MET A 178 -22.88 4.77 1.27
CA MET A 178 -23.44 6.12 1.26
C MET A 178 -24.30 6.41 2.50
N ASP A 179 -24.48 5.44 3.41
CA ASP A 179 -25.21 5.62 4.67
C ASP A 179 -24.25 5.94 5.83
N GLU A 180 -24.34 7.16 6.32
CA GLU A 180 -23.57 7.66 7.47
C GLU A 180 -23.78 6.83 8.75
N LYS A 181 -24.99 6.32 8.99
CA LYS A 181 -25.29 5.50 10.19
C LYS A 181 -24.69 4.11 10.10
N GLU A 182 -24.64 3.53 8.91
CA GLU A 182 -23.95 2.25 8.71
C GLU A 182 -22.44 2.40 8.87
N ASN A 183 -21.87 3.49 8.33
CA ASN A 183 -20.46 3.79 8.47
C ASN A 183 -20.08 4.01 9.94
N GLU A 184 -20.89 4.76 10.70
CA GLU A 184 -20.67 4.96 12.13
C GLU A 184 -20.66 3.61 12.89
N ARG A 185 -21.64 2.74 12.64
CA ARG A 185 -21.69 1.41 13.29
C ARG A 185 -20.48 0.55 12.96
N ALA A 186 -20.04 0.54 11.70
CA ALA A 186 -18.91 -0.26 11.28
C ALA A 186 -17.57 0.32 11.80
N ILE A 187 -17.45 1.65 11.91
CA ILE A 187 -16.33 2.29 12.62
C ILE A 187 -16.32 1.87 14.10
N GLN A 188 -17.47 1.97 14.78
CA GLN A 188 -17.57 1.58 16.20
C GLN A 188 -17.24 0.11 16.43
N GLN A 189 -17.74 -0.77 15.57
CA GLN A 189 -17.41 -2.20 15.61
C GLN A 189 -15.90 -2.40 15.49
N PHE A 190 -15.26 -1.78 14.50
CA PHE A 190 -13.82 -1.87 14.31
C PHE A 190 -13.04 -1.34 15.53
N LEU A 191 -13.45 -0.22 16.11
CA LEU A 191 -12.80 0.35 17.29
C LEU A 191 -12.97 -0.53 18.54
N SER A 192 -14.04 -1.32 18.61
CA SER A 192 -14.32 -2.24 19.70
C SER A 192 -13.56 -3.56 19.63
N GLU A 193 -12.99 -3.90 18.47
CA GLU A 193 -12.24 -5.13 18.29
C GLU A 193 -10.88 -5.07 19.01
N PRO A 194 -10.58 -6.01 19.92
CA PRO A 194 -9.32 -6.02 20.64
C PRO A 194 -8.19 -6.35 19.66
N MET A 195 -7.27 -5.41 19.48
CA MET A 195 -6.08 -5.61 18.66
C MET A 195 -4.90 -6.02 19.53
N GLU A 196 -4.36 -7.21 19.30
CA GLU A 196 -3.13 -7.66 19.97
C GLU A 196 -1.91 -6.95 19.39
N TRP A 197 -1.20 -6.19 20.23
CA TRP A 197 -0.02 -5.46 19.80
C TRP A 197 1.17 -6.42 19.64
N THR A 198 1.48 -6.77 18.39
CA THR A 198 2.59 -7.67 18.05
C THR A 198 3.72 -6.93 17.32
N GLN A 199 4.93 -7.50 17.32
CA GLN A 199 6.05 -6.96 16.54
C GLN A 199 5.74 -6.84 15.04
N HIS A 200 4.91 -7.73 14.50
CA HIS A 200 4.50 -7.72 13.09
C HIS A 200 3.61 -6.53 12.78
N LEU A 201 2.66 -6.24 13.68
CA LEU A 201 1.80 -5.06 13.58
C LEU A 201 2.59 -3.76 13.70
N ASN A 202 3.57 -3.71 14.60
CA ASN A 202 4.52 -2.61 14.75
C ASN A 202 5.27 -2.31 13.43
N ARG A 203 5.76 -3.37 12.77
CA ARG A 203 6.43 -3.24 11.46
C ARG A 203 5.47 -2.85 10.34
N ALA A 204 4.25 -3.40 10.34
CA ALA A 204 3.20 -3.04 9.39
C ALA A 204 2.88 -1.55 9.48
N VAL A 205 2.63 -1.03 10.68
CA VAL A 205 2.38 0.39 10.94
C VAL A 205 3.53 1.25 10.45
N SER A 206 4.78 0.91 10.79
CA SER A 206 5.96 1.68 10.35
C SER A 206 6.06 1.80 8.82
N VAL A 207 5.82 0.71 8.08
CA VAL A 207 5.81 0.70 6.60
C VAL A 207 4.62 1.49 6.04
N ALA A 208 3.47 1.40 6.70
CA ALA A 208 2.26 2.06 6.26
C ALA A 208 2.35 3.59 6.43
N LEU A 209 2.95 4.05 7.54
CA LEU A 209 3.28 5.46 7.80
C LEU A 209 4.24 6.05 6.77
N GLU A 210 5.03 5.25 6.05
CA GLU A 210 5.90 5.77 4.98
C GLU A 210 5.11 6.39 3.83
N GLY A 211 3.89 5.91 3.58
CA GLY A 211 2.97 6.54 2.63
C GLY A 211 2.52 7.93 3.04
N ILE A 212 2.44 8.16 4.35
CA ILE A 212 2.03 9.43 4.96
C ILE A 212 3.20 10.44 4.97
N LEU A 213 4.44 9.95 5.02
CA LEU A 213 5.65 10.78 4.93
C LEU A 213 5.87 11.45 3.57
N ILE A 214 5.29 10.90 2.50
CA ILE A 214 5.53 11.42 1.16
C ILE A 214 4.89 12.83 0.99
N PRO A 215 3.61 13.05 1.35
CA PRO A 215 3.01 14.39 1.38
C PRO A 215 3.76 15.41 2.23
N THR A 216 4.23 15.00 3.42
CA THR A 216 4.85 15.94 4.37
C THR A 216 6.22 16.42 3.89
N ARG A 217 6.98 15.57 3.18
CA ARG A 217 8.26 15.96 2.57
C ARG A 217 8.13 16.89 1.36
N ILE A 218 7.12 16.67 0.53
CA ILE A 218 6.86 17.49 -0.67
C ILE A 218 6.20 18.82 -0.31
N GLY A 219 5.58 18.88 0.87
CA GLY A 219 4.77 20.00 1.35
C GLY A 219 3.30 19.65 1.33
N SER A 220 2.75 19.41 2.52
CA SER A 220 1.38 18.95 2.75
C SER A 220 0.33 19.78 1.99
N ARG A 221 0.50 21.10 1.94
CA ARG A 221 -0.41 22.03 1.25
C ARG A 221 -0.36 21.93 -0.27
N LEU A 222 0.81 21.64 -0.84
CA LEU A 222 0.98 21.47 -2.29
C LEU A 222 0.35 20.14 -2.73
N VAL A 223 0.68 19.06 -2.03
CA VAL A 223 0.16 17.72 -2.32
C VAL A 223 -1.36 17.68 -2.18
N ARG A 224 -1.95 18.39 -1.21
CA ARG A 224 -3.41 18.49 -1.07
C ARG A 224 -4.10 19.06 -2.32
N LYS A 225 -3.44 19.96 -3.06
CA LYS A 225 -3.98 20.55 -4.29
C LYS A 225 -3.77 19.65 -5.51
N THR A 226 -2.75 18.79 -5.50
CA THR A 226 -2.36 17.96 -6.65
C THR A 226 -2.71 16.48 -6.49
N ALA A 227 -3.09 16.03 -5.29
CA ALA A 227 -3.38 14.63 -4.97
C ALA A 227 -4.50 14.07 -5.85
N ALA A 228 -5.54 14.86 -6.15
CA ALA A 228 -6.62 14.43 -7.03
C ALA A 228 -6.17 14.09 -8.47
N PHE A 229 -5.01 14.60 -8.91
CA PHE A 229 -4.47 14.36 -10.26
C PHE A 229 -3.44 13.24 -10.32
N THR A 230 -2.89 12.82 -9.17
CA THR A 230 -1.71 11.93 -9.13
C THR A 230 -1.94 10.69 -8.28
N TRP A 231 -2.89 10.71 -7.36
CA TRP A 231 -3.14 9.61 -6.42
C TRP A 231 -4.28 8.75 -6.92
N ALA A 232 -3.98 7.49 -7.22
CA ALA A 232 -5.00 6.52 -7.54
C ALA A 232 -5.68 5.96 -6.27
N ILE A 233 -6.74 5.19 -6.46
CA ILE A 233 -7.58 4.62 -5.39
C ILE A 233 -6.80 3.74 -4.41
N GLU A 234 -5.70 3.16 -4.87
CA GLU A 234 -4.77 2.32 -4.12
C GLU A 234 -4.17 3.10 -2.94
N HIS A 235 -4.00 4.42 -3.04
CA HIS A 235 -3.57 5.25 -1.92
C HIS A 235 -4.65 5.40 -0.85
N ALA A 236 -5.93 5.43 -1.23
CA ALA A 236 -7.02 5.42 -0.26
C ALA A 236 -7.06 4.08 0.49
N PHE A 237 -6.83 2.96 -0.20
CA PHE A 237 -6.74 1.63 0.40
C PHE A 237 -5.52 1.47 1.30
N ALA A 238 -4.34 1.91 0.86
CA ALA A 238 -3.13 1.90 1.68
C ALA A 238 -3.30 2.78 2.92
N GLY A 239 -3.94 3.94 2.78
CA GLY A 239 -4.34 4.79 3.89
C GLY A 239 -5.23 4.05 4.89
N TRP A 240 -6.31 3.43 4.40
CA TRP A 240 -7.25 2.68 5.22
C TRP A 240 -6.61 1.50 5.98
N ASP A 241 -5.62 0.85 5.40
CA ASP A 241 -4.91 -0.25 6.07
C ASP A 241 -3.88 0.25 7.10
N SER A 242 -3.46 1.50 6.98
CA SER A 242 -2.43 2.12 7.80
C SER A 242 -2.99 2.84 9.03
N ILE A 243 -4.06 3.61 8.85
CA ILE A 243 -4.51 4.63 9.81
C ILE A 243 -5.19 4.01 11.01
N PRO A 244 -6.17 3.12 10.88
CA PRO A 244 -6.87 2.60 12.03
C PRO A 244 -5.93 1.82 12.99
N PRO A 245 -5.00 0.96 12.52
CA PRO A 245 -4.00 0.35 13.39
C PRO A 245 -3.03 1.37 14.03
N SER A 246 -2.57 2.37 13.26
CA SER A 246 -1.67 3.43 13.77
C SER A 246 -2.34 4.27 14.86
N ASN A 247 -3.63 4.53 14.72
CA ASN A 247 -4.42 5.30 15.67
C ASN A 247 -4.75 4.50 16.92
N GLN A 248 -5.15 3.24 16.78
CA GLN A 248 -5.36 2.36 17.93
C GLN A 248 -4.06 2.20 18.73
N MET A 249 -2.91 2.10 18.07
CA MET A 249 -1.59 2.14 18.71
C MET A 249 -1.40 3.45 19.50
N ALA A 250 -1.61 4.60 18.85
CA ALA A 250 -1.44 5.89 19.50
C ALA A 250 -2.34 6.04 20.75
N THR A 251 -3.61 5.62 20.64
CA THR A 251 -4.56 5.63 21.77
C THR A 251 -4.16 4.66 22.88
N TYR A 252 -3.74 3.44 22.53
CA TYR A 252 -3.26 2.45 23.49
C TYR A 252 -2.05 2.98 24.28
N GLN A 253 -1.08 3.57 23.59
CA GLN A 253 0.13 4.10 24.19
C GLN A 253 -0.12 5.34 25.04
N GLN A 254 -0.99 6.26 24.59
CA GLN A 254 -1.45 7.37 25.42
C GLN A 254 -2.10 6.88 26.70
N THR A 255 -2.88 5.80 26.64
CA THR A 255 -3.50 5.19 27.81
C THR A 255 -2.46 4.60 28.77
N LEU A 256 -1.43 3.92 28.25
CA LEU A 256 -0.32 3.41 29.06
C LEU A 256 0.48 4.52 29.74
N GLN A 257 0.78 5.60 29.02
CA GLN A 257 1.47 6.77 29.55
C GLN A 257 0.66 7.44 30.68
N ARG A 258 -0.65 7.61 30.52
CA ARG A 258 -1.54 8.12 31.57
C ARG A 258 -1.54 7.22 32.82
N ARG A 259 -1.34 5.92 32.64
CA ARG A 259 -1.23 4.94 33.74
C ARG A 259 0.18 4.84 34.34
N GLY A 260 1.14 5.63 33.86
CA GLY A 260 2.53 5.63 34.33
C GLY A 260 3.34 4.40 33.90
N VAL A 261 2.87 3.66 32.89
CA VAL A 261 3.59 2.51 32.34
C VAL A 261 4.58 2.98 31.29
N ALA A 262 5.85 2.58 31.42
CA ALA A 262 6.88 2.89 30.42
C ALA A 262 6.61 2.16 29.09
N LEU A 263 6.79 2.87 27.98
CA LEU A 263 6.70 2.31 26.64
C LEU A 263 8.02 1.66 26.24
N ASP A 264 7.94 0.70 25.31
CA ASP A 264 9.12 0.13 24.65
C ASP A 264 9.79 1.15 23.71
N ASP A 265 11.08 0.97 23.43
CA ASP A 265 11.87 1.89 22.61
C ASP A 265 11.36 1.96 21.16
N ALA A 266 10.97 0.81 20.59
CA ALA A 266 10.41 0.75 19.24
C ALA A 266 9.09 1.52 19.12
N ASP A 267 8.26 1.38 20.14
CA ASP A 267 6.97 2.04 20.29
C ASP A 267 7.14 3.57 20.41
N MET A 268 8.10 4.03 21.22
CA MET A 268 8.44 5.45 21.33
C MET A 268 8.92 6.05 20.02
N GLN A 269 9.75 5.32 19.25
CA GLN A 269 10.24 5.79 17.95
C GLN A 269 9.12 6.00 16.94
N ILE A 270 8.14 5.10 16.90
CA ILE A 270 6.99 5.23 15.98
C ILE A 270 6.12 6.44 16.36
N ILE A 271 5.82 6.64 17.64
CA ILE A 271 5.07 7.83 18.09
C ILE A 271 5.83 9.11 17.74
N GLN A 272 7.14 9.14 17.99
CA GLN A 272 7.94 10.32 17.69
C GLN A 272 7.91 10.62 16.20
N ARG A 273 8.05 9.60 15.35
CA ARG A 273 7.92 9.73 13.90
C ARG A 273 6.55 10.28 13.49
N VAL A 274 5.47 9.87 14.15
CA VAL A 274 4.11 10.41 13.92
C VAL A 274 4.00 11.87 14.34
N ARG A 275 4.58 12.26 15.47
CA ARG A 275 4.62 13.68 15.89
C ARG A 275 5.41 14.54 14.92
N ASP A 276 6.59 14.07 14.51
CA ASP A 276 7.44 14.78 13.55
C ASP A 276 6.72 14.97 12.21
N MET A 277 5.94 13.99 11.76
CA MET A 277 5.10 14.09 10.56
C MET A 277 4.03 15.16 10.68
N LEU A 278 3.39 15.25 11.85
CA LEU A 278 2.26 16.14 12.10
C LEU A 278 2.71 17.51 12.62
N ALA A 279 4.01 17.78 12.70
CA ALA A 279 4.52 19.04 13.24
C ALA A 279 3.99 20.29 12.49
N GLU A 280 3.65 20.17 11.20
CA GLU A 280 3.01 21.25 10.42
C GLU A 280 1.50 21.40 10.70
N ASP A 281 0.84 20.33 11.15
CA ASP A 281 -0.61 20.24 11.34
C ASP A 281 -1.02 20.40 12.82
N ILE A 282 -0.09 20.23 13.77
CA ILE A 282 -0.32 20.44 15.21
C ILE A 282 -0.06 21.92 15.52
N GLU A 283 -1.12 22.65 15.86
CA GLU A 283 -0.98 24.02 16.38
C GLU A 283 -0.47 24.00 17.83
N SER A 284 0.34 25.00 18.21
CA SER A 284 1.07 25.04 19.49
C SER A 284 0.20 25.07 20.76
N ASP A 285 -1.12 25.19 20.62
CA ASP A 285 -2.09 25.31 21.74
C ASP A 285 -2.95 24.04 21.91
N ASP A 286 -2.72 23.01 21.09
CA ASP A 286 -3.64 21.87 20.92
C ASP A 286 -3.34 20.70 21.89
N SER A 287 -3.19 21.00 23.18
CA SER A 287 -2.86 19.98 24.21
C SER A 287 -3.99 18.97 24.48
N GLU A 288 -5.20 19.25 24.00
CA GLU A 288 -6.38 18.40 24.19
C GLU A 288 -6.68 17.47 23.00
N THR A 289 -6.05 17.65 21.84
CA THR A 289 -6.34 16.82 20.67
C THR A 289 -5.58 15.50 20.68
N SER A 290 -6.31 14.42 20.37
CA SER A 290 -5.75 13.08 20.26
C SER A 290 -4.79 13.01 19.05
N LEU A 291 -3.59 12.45 19.25
CA LEU A 291 -2.65 12.22 18.14
C LEU A 291 -3.28 11.38 17.02
N ALA A 292 -4.15 10.44 17.40
CA ALA A 292 -4.92 9.61 16.47
C ALA A 292 -5.92 10.43 15.63
N SER A 293 -6.62 11.40 16.25
CA SER A 293 -7.58 12.22 15.51
C SER A 293 -6.85 13.16 14.55
N THR A 294 -5.72 13.75 14.96
CA THR A 294 -4.89 14.62 14.11
C THR A 294 -4.29 13.86 12.93
N LEU A 295 -3.74 12.66 13.15
CA LEU A 295 -3.22 11.81 12.08
C LEU A 295 -4.31 11.50 11.04
N THR A 296 -5.50 11.12 11.51
CA THR A 296 -6.64 10.81 10.64
C THR A 296 -7.09 12.02 9.83
N ARG A 297 -7.17 13.20 10.45
CA ARG A 297 -7.56 14.45 9.78
C ARG A 297 -6.55 14.87 8.71
N SER A 298 -5.25 14.77 9.03
CA SER A 298 -4.19 15.06 8.07
C SER A 298 -4.33 14.18 6.83
N TRP A 299 -4.52 12.87 7.02
CA TRP A 299 -4.70 11.96 5.89
C TRP A 299 -6.00 12.14 5.11
N ALA A 300 -7.10 12.47 5.79
CA ALA A 300 -8.38 12.77 5.15
C ALA A 300 -8.26 13.89 4.12
N ALA A 301 -7.27 14.77 4.26
CA ALA A 301 -7.05 15.86 3.32
C ALA A 301 -6.47 15.40 1.96
N PHE A 302 -5.82 14.24 1.90
CA PHE A 302 -5.14 13.76 0.68
C PHE A 302 -5.95 12.75 -0.13
N THR A 303 -7.06 12.26 0.40
CA THR A 303 -7.78 11.13 -0.20
C THR A 303 -9.23 11.46 -0.53
N MET A 304 -9.77 10.79 -1.54
CA MET A 304 -11.18 10.91 -1.92
C MET A 304 -12.15 10.35 -0.86
N ILE A 305 -11.66 9.54 0.10
CA ILE A 305 -12.44 8.98 1.21
C ILE A 305 -12.52 9.90 2.44
N ARG A 306 -12.29 11.21 2.24
CA ARG A 306 -12.25 12.25 3.29
C ARG A 306 -13.44 12.25 4.25
N GLY A 307 -14.63 11.88 3.80
CA GLY A 307 -15.85 11.91 4.62
C GLY A 307 -15.77 10.91 5.78
N ILE A 308 -15.47 9.66 5.46
CA ILE A 308 -15.38 8.56 6.43
C ILE A 308 -14.19 8.75 7.37
N LEU A 309 -13.05 9.21 6.84
CA LEU A 309 -11.89 9.50 7.68
C LEU A 309 -12.15 10.65 8.66
N ARG A 310 -12.93 11.67 8.29
CA ARG A 310 -13.33 12.73 9.23
C ARG A 310 -14.23 12.21 10.35
N GLN A 311 -15.18 11.33 10.03
CA GLN A 311 -16.02 10.67 11.03
C GLN A 311 -15.16 9.82 11.98
N LEU A 312 -14.23 9.03 11.44
CA LEU A 312 -13.29 8.24 12.22
C LEU A 312 -12.43 9.12 13.15
N ALA A 313 -11.97 10.29 12.67
CA ALA A 313 -11.21 11.23 13.48
C ALA A 313 -12.01 11.77 14.67
N THR A 314 -13.29 12.09 14.47
CA THR A 314 -14.20 12.52 15.56
C THR A 314 -14.33 11.43 16.61
N GLN A 315 -14.49 10.16 16.19
CA GLN A 315 -14.59 9.03 17.11
C GLN A 315 -13.31 8.82 17.94
N TYR A 316 -12.12 9.00 17.33
CA TYR A 316 -10.86 8.97 18.07
C TYR A 316 -10.70 10.14 19.06
N GLU A 317 -11.27 11.30 18.76
CA GLU A 317 -11.27 12.44 19.67
C GLU A 317 -12.19 12.19 20.87
N GLU A 318 -13.39 11.65 20.63
CA GLU A 318 -14.33 11.27 21.69
C GLU A 318 -13.75 10.18 22.60
N ALA A 319 -13.07 9.18 22.04
CA ALA A 319 -12.44 8.10 22.81
C ALA A 319 -11.23 8.55 23.65
N ALA A 320 -10.64 9.71 23.36
CA ALA A 320 -9.46 10.23 24.05
C ALA A 320 -9.77 11.15 25.25
N ARG A 321 -11.01 11.67 25.30
CA ARG A 321 -11.55 12.45 26.43
C ARG A 321 -11.89 11.52 27.60
#